data_AF-A0ABD1QCU9-F1
#
_entry.id   AF-A0ABD1QCU9-F1
#
_cell.length_a   1.000
_cell.length_b   1.000
_cell.length_c   1.000
_cell.angle_alpha   90.00
_cell.angle_beta   90.00
_cell.angle_gamma   90.00
#
_symmetry.space_group_name_H-M   'P 1'
#
loop_
_entity.id
_entity.type
_entity.pdbx_description
1 polymer ?
#
loop_
_entity_poly.entity_id
_entity_poly.type
_entity_poly.pdbx_seq_one_letter_code
_entity_poly.pdbx_strand_id
1 'polypeptide(L)'
;MKYVLVTGGVVSGLGKGVTASSIGLILKACGLRVTSIKIDPYLNTDAGTMSPFEHGEVYVLDDGGESVIDKERRGDYLGNTVQVVPHITDAIQEWIERVALIPVDGKEGPADVCVIELGGTIGDIESMPFIEALGQFSYRVGAGNFCLIHVSLVPVLNVVGEQELDVNVKEKLSRFCHVPIENIITLYDVSNIWRVPLLLRDQKAHEAILKALNLKRSIFYGEYNCSGPGANMTLRAPYVQRLNDTQASTFLNVSFIDADQWLQPYM
;
A
#
# COMPACT_ATOMS: atom_id res chain seq x y z
N MET A 1 14.16 -5.89 1.51
CA MET A 1 12.78 -5.44 1.77
C MET A 1 12.66 -3.99 1.37
N LYS A 2 11.56 -3.62 0.73
CA LYS A 2 11.17 -2.22 0.45
C LYS A 2 9.86 -1.92 1.17
N TYR A 3 9.60 -0.65 1.47
CA TYR A 3 8.42 -0.25 2.24
C TYR A 3 7.62 0.81 1.49
N VAL A 4 6.31 0.60 1.39
CA VAL A 4 5.36 1.60 0.89
C VAL A 4 4.45 1.97 2.05
N LEU A 5 4.57 3.19 2.56
CA LEU A 5 3.69 3.71 3.59
C LEU A 5 2.51 4.44 2.94
N VAL A 6 1.30 4.02 3.27
CA VAL A 6 0.04 4.69 2.91
C VAL A 6 -0.51 5.37 4.15
N THR A 7 -0.66 6.69 4.07
CA THR A 7 -1.27 7.52 5.10
C THR A 7 -2.48 8.25 4.52
N GLY A 8 -3.29 8.90 5.35
CA GLY A 8 -4.24 9.86 4.81
C GLY A 8 -4.56 11.02 5.73
N GLY A 9 -5.10 12.05 5.11
CA GLY A 9 -5.41 13.34 5.73
C GLY A 9 -6.85 13.77 5.46
N VAL A 10 -7.19 14.95 5.99
CA VAL A 10 -8.49 15.62 5.86
C VAL A 10 -9.63 14.92 6.60
N VAL A 11 -9.99 13.69 6.21
CA VAL A 11 -11.11 12.94 6.81
C VAL A 11 -10.76 11.45 6.90
N SER A 12 -11.24 10.78 7.95
CA SER A 12 -11.24 9.31 8.02
C SER A 12 -12.25 8.71 7.02
N GLY A 13 -12.04 7.46 6.60
CA GLY A 13 -12.98 6.76 5.72
C GLY A 13 -12.83 7.01 4.21
N LEU A 14 -11.83 7.78 3.75
CA LEU A 14 -11.58 8.07 2.33
C LEU A 14 -11.15 6.86 1.46
N GLY A 15 -11.21 5.62 1.97
CA GLY A 15 -10.76 4.45 1.22
C GLY A 15 -9.24 4.21 1.24
N LYS A 16 -8.55 4.58 2.33
CA LYS A 16 -7.11 4.28 2.54
C LYS A 16 -6.81 2.78 2.39
N GLY A 17 -7.57 1.92 3.07
CA GLY A 17 -7.38 0.47 2.98
C GLY A 17 -7.63 -0.11 1.59
N VAL A 18 -8.62 0.40 0.86
CA VAL A 18 -8.86 0.03 -0.54
C VAL A 18 -7.69 0.46 -1.41
N THR A 19 -7.16 1.66 -1.19
CA THR A 19 -5.98 2.18 -1.92
C THR A 19 -4.73 1.36 -1.62
N ALA A 20 -4.44 1.08 -0.34
CA ALA A 20 -3.30 0.27 0.08
C ALA A 20 -3.36 -1.15 -0.50
N SER A 21 -4.53 -1.79 -0.41
CA SER A 21 -4.77 -3.12 -1.01
C SER A 21 -4.59 -3.11 -2.52
N SER A 22 -5.09 -2.07 -3.19
CA SER A 22 -4.95 -1.90 -4.64
C SER A 22 -3.51 -1.67 -5.08
N ILE A 23 -2.72 -0.93 -4.30
CA ILE A 23 -1.27 -0.79 -4.50
C ILE A 23 -0.57 -2.15 -4.36
N GLY A 24 -0.92 -2.93 -3.32
CA GLY A 24 -0.39 -4.28 -3.14
C GLY A 24 -0.67 -5.17 -4.35
N LEU A 25 -1.89 -5.08 -4.91
CA LEU A 25 -2.29 -5.84 -6.08
C LEU A 25 -1.50 -5.45 -7.34
N ILE A 26 -1.37 -4.15 -7.65
CA ILE A 26 -0.63 -3.72 -8.85
C ILE A 26 0.87 -4.02 -8.73
N LEU A 27 1.45 -3.98 -7.53
CA LEU A 27 2.85 -4.38 -7.29
C LEU A 27 3.03 -5.88 -7.45
N LYS A 28 2.09 -6.69 -6.96
CA LYS A 28 2.07 -8.14 -7.19
C LYS A 28 1.93 -8.47 -8.67
N ALA A 29 1.12 -7.72 -9.41
CA ALA A 29 1.01 -7.85 -10.86
C ALA A 29 2.32 -7.47 -11.60
N CYS A 30 3.18 -6.64 -11.00
CA CYS A 30 4.53 -6.35 -11.49
C CYS A 30 5.54 -7.48 -11.18
N GLY A 31 5.10 -8.59 -10.59
CA GLY A 31 5.93 -9.75 -10.25
C GLY A 31 6.63 -9.66 -8.89
N LEU A 32 6.25 -8.70 -8.05
CA LEU A 32 6.82 -8.54 -6.71
C LEU A 32 6.07 -9.41 -5.69
N ARG A 33 6.79 -10.00 -4.75
CA ARG A 33 6.20 -10.58 -3.53
C ARG A 33 5.83 -9.44 -2.60
N VAL A 34 4.55 -9.36 -2.24
CA VAL A 34 4.01 -8.29 -1.40
C VAL A 34 3.50 -8.87 -0.10
N THR A 35 3.84 -8.22 1.01
CA THR A 35 3.19 -8.39 2.32
C THR A 35 2.55 -7.07 2.75
N SER A 36 1.66 -7.10 3.74
CA SER A 36 0.94 -5.92 4.20
C SER A 36 0.89 -5.85 5.72
N ILE A 37 1.03 -4.63 6.25
CA ILE A 37 0.90 -4.32 7.66
C ILE A 37 -0.18 -3.25 7.80
N LYS A 38 -1.12 -3.46 8.70
CA LYS A 38 -2.09 -2.46 9.11
C LYS A 38 -1.72 -1.98 10.52
N ILE A 39 -1.59 -0.67 10.68
CA ILE A 39 -1.39 -0.02 11.97
C ILE A 39 -2.67 0.74 12.29
N ASP A 40 -3.24 0.48 13.46
CA ASP A 40 -4.39 1.21 13.99
C ASP A 40 -3.93 2.02 15.20
N PRO A 41 -4.05 3.36 15.17
CA PRO A 41 -3.58 4.22 16.26
C PRO A 41 -4.53 4.22 17.48
N TYR A 42 -5.50 3.30 17.54
CA TYR A 42 -6.44 3.22 18.65
C TYR A 42 -5.74 2.77 19.93
N LEU A 43 -6.24 3.27 21.06
CA LEU A 43 -5.74 2.91 22.38
C LEU A 43 -6.04 1.44 22.74
N ASN A 44 -7.06 0.85 22.14
CA ASN A 44 -7.45 -0.53 22.38
C ASN A 44 -6.32 -1.47 21.99
N THR A 45 -5.73 -2.13 22.99
CA THR A 45 -4.64 -3.08 22.84
C THR A 45 -5.04 -4.32 22.04
N ASP A 46 -6.32 -4.70 22.13
CA ASP A 46 -6.90 -5.83 21.43
C ASP A 46 -8.21 -5.39 20.78
N ALA A 47 -8.31 -5.59 19.47
CA ALA A 47 -9.54 -5.31 18.74
C ALA A 47 -10.69 -6.28 19.10
N GLY A 48 -10.42 -7.39 19.78
CA GLY A 48 -11.44 -8.20 20.46
C GLY A 48 -12.22 -7.45 21.55
N THR A 49 -11.71 -6.30 22.02
CA THR A 49 -12.44 -5.39 22.91
C THR A 49 -13.35 -4.40 22.16
N MET A 50 -13.25 -4.34 20.84
CA MET A 50 -14.07 -3.47 19.99
C MET A 50 -15.27 -4.25 19.45
N SER A 51 -16.41 -3.57 19.28
CA SER A 51 -17.58 -4.18 18.65
C SER A 51 -17.30 -4.47 17.17
N PRO A 52 -17.38 -5.73 16.69
CA PRO A 52 -17.17 -6.06 15.28
C PRO A 52 -18.20 -5.38 14.36
N PHE A 53 -19.39 -5.08 14.90
CA PHE A 53 -20.47 -4.42 14.17
C PHE A 53 -20.23 -2.94 13.94
N GLU A 54 -19.45 -2.28 14.79
CA GLU A 54 -19.21 -0.84 14.74
C GLU A 54 -17.83 -0.50 14.14
N HIS A 55 -16.86 -1.41 14.26
CA HIS A 55 -15.46 -1.16 13.90
C HIS A 55 -14.89 -2.10 12.83
N GLY A 56 -15.69 -3.07 12.36
CA GLY A 56 -15.26 -4.09 11.39
C GLY A 56 -14.54 -5.28 12.05
N GLU A 57 -14.38 -6.37 11.31
CA GLU A 57 -13.62 -7.53 11.77
C GLU A 57 -12.13 -7.19 11.79
N VAL A 58 -11.47 -7.42 12.93
CA VAL A 58 -10.05 -7.17 13.10
C VAL A 58 -9.35 -8.48 13.44
N TYR A 59 -8.36 -8.84 12.62
CA TYR A 59 -7.50 -9.98 12.87
C TYR A 59 -6.29 -9.52 13.68
N VAL A 60 -6.20 -9.97 14.93
CA VAL A 60 -5.04 -9.74 15.77
C VAL A 60 -4.05 -10.88 15.54
N LEU A 61 -2.83 -10.55 15.11
CA LEU A 61 -1.73 -11.51 15.08
C LEU A 61 -1.26 -11.75 16.53
N ASP A 62 -0.86 -12.99 16.85
CA ASP A 62 -0.49 -13.45 18.21
C ASP A 62 0.66 -12.65 18.88
N ASP A 63 1.25 -11.68 18.20
CA ASP A 63 2.44 -10.92 18.62
C ASP A 63 2.15 -9.46 19.03
N GLY A 64 0.89 -9.15 19.33
CA GLY A 64 0.40 -7.81 19.68
C GLY A 64 1.12 -7.14 20.84
N GLY A 65 1.94 -6.12 20.52
CA GLY A 65 2.05 -4.84 21.25
C GLY A 65 2.67 -4.77 22.65
N GLU A 66 2.70 -5.83 23.46
CA GLU A 66 3.00 -5.74 24.91
C GLU A 66 4.48 -5.50 25.26
N SER A 67 5.35 -5.27 24.28
CA SER A 67 6.80 -5.32 24.50
C SER A 67 7.39 -4.22 25.38
N VAL A 68 6.91 -2.96 25.32
CA VAL A 68 7.56 -1.84 26.01
C VAL A 68 7.21 -1.79 27.49
N ILE A 69 5.94 -1.98 27.83
CA ILE A 69 5.46 -1.99 29.22
C ILE A 69 6.04 -3.20 29.95
N ASP A 70 6.09 -4.36 29.30
CA ASP A 70 6.68 -5.55 29.92
C ASP A 70 8.19 -5.41 30.12
N LYS A 71 8.91 -4.83 29.15
CA LYS A 71 10.34 -4.48 29.30
C LYS A 71 10.54 -3.53 30.49
N GLU A 72 9.65 -2.56 30.69
CA GLU A 72 9.70 -1.63 31.83
C GLU A 72 9.50 -2.37 33.16
N ARG A 73 8.45 -3.17 33.27
CA ARG A 73 8.12 -3.92 34.49
C ARG A 73 9.20 -4.93 34.89
N ARG A 74 9.93 -5.49 33.93
CA ARG A 74 11.07 -6.37 34.17
C ARG A 74 12.36 -5.63 34.54
N GLY A 75 12.39 -4.32 34.38
CA GLY A 75 13.57 -3.50 34.63
C GLY A 75 14.59 -3.49 33.48
N ASP A 76 14.19 -3.84 32.26
CA ASP A 76 15.08 -3.90 31.08
C ASP A 76 15.65 -2.50 30.73
N TYR A 77 14.99 -1.42 31.15
CA TYR A 77 15.48 -0.04 31.00
C TYR A 77 16.40 0.42 32.13
N LEU A 78 16.76 -0.46 33.08
CA LEU A 78 17.75 -0.22 34.14
C LEU A 78 17.46 1.02 35.01
N GLY A 79 16.17 1.32 35.23
CA GLY A 79 15.72 2.48 36.00
C GLY A 79 15.75 3.82 35.25
N ASN A 80 16.04 3.83 33.94
CA ASN A 80 15.90 5.02 33.11
C ASN A 80 14.42 5.35 32.84
N THR A 81 14.14 6.63 32.63
CA THR A 81 12.79 7.09 32.26
C THR A 81 12.40 6.57 30.88
N VAL A 82 11.32 5.79 30.81
CA VAL A 82 10.71 5.37 29.55
C VAL A 82 9.91 6.54 28.96
N GLN A 83 10.11 6.79 27.66
CA GLN A 83 9.59 7.95 26.92
C GLN A 83 9.07 7.49 25.55
N VAL A 84 8.20 8.28 24.93
CA VAL A 84 7.69 8.02 23.57
C VAL A 84 8.85 7.90 22.59
N VAL A 85 9.72 8.91 22.55
CA VAL A 85 10.99 8.85 21.83
C VAL A 85 12.11 8.66 22.85
N PRO A 86 13.01 7.67 22.69
CA PRO A 86 13.09 6.72 21.57
C PRO A 86 12.29 5.41 21.81
N HIS A 87 11.87 5.11 23.04
CA HIS A 87 11.48 3.74 23.42
C HIS A 87 10.24 3.20 22.70
N ILE A 88 9.18 4.00 22.56
CA ILE A 88 7.97 3.60 21.83
C ILE A 88 8.25 3.60 20.32
N THR A 89 8.92 4.63 19.82
CA THR A 89 9.23 4.73 18.38
C THR A 89 10.16 3.63 17.90
N ASP A 90 11.11 3.18 18.71
CA ASP A 90 11.99 2.05 18.40
C ASP A 90 11.23 0.73 18.42
N ALA A 91 10.35 0.52 19.41
CA ALA A 91 9.54 -0.69 19.47
C ALA A 91 8.59 -0.82 18.27
N ILE A 92 8.01 0.28 17.80
CA ILE A 92 7.19 0.30 16.57
C ILE A 92 8.06 -0.09 15.35
N GLN A 93 9.27 0.46 15.23
CA GLN A 93 10.19 0.15 14.13
C GLN A 93 10.61 -1.33 14.15
N GLU A 94 10.99 -1.86 15.32
CA GLU A 94 11.34 -3.28 15.51
C GLU A 94 10.18 -4.21 15.15
N TRP A 95 8.95 -3.84 15.52
CA TRP A 95 7.75 -4.60 15.16
C TRP A 95 7.51 -4.60 13.65
N ILE A 96 7.59 -3.44 12.98
CA ILE A 96 7.42 -3.32 11.53
C ILE A 96 8.45 -4.20 10.79
N GLU A 97 9.73 -4.13 11.18
CA GLU A 97 10.78 -4.93 10.54
C GLU A 97 10.53 -6.42 10.68
N ARG A 98 10.18 -6.87 11.88
CA ARG A 98 9.92 -8.28 12.17
C ARG A 98 8.71 -8.81 11.41
N VAL A 99 7.58 -8.09 11.45
CA VAL A 99 6.34 -8.53 10.78
C VAL A 99 6.50 -8.48 9.26
N ALA A 100 7.21 -7.50 8.71
CA ALA A 100 7.46 -7.42 7.27
C ALA A 100 8.24 -8.62 6.71
N LEU A 101 9.00 -9.34 7.54
CA LEU A 101 9.73 -10.55 7.13
C LEU A 101 8.84 -11.80 7.07
N ILE A 102 7.64 -11.76 7.66
CA ILE A 102 6.71 -12.90 7.68
C ILE A 102 5.98 -12.98 6.32
N PRO A 103 6.17 -14.06 5.54
CA PRO A 103 5.51 -14.20 4.25
C PRO A 103 4.03 -14.58 4.42
N VAL A 104 3.16 -13.88 3.70
CA VAL A 104 1.71 -14.16 3.66
C VAL A 104 1.31 -15.09 2.51
N ASP A 105 2.26 -15.41 1.61
CA ASP A 105 2.04 -16.25 0.43
C ASP A 105 2.36 -17.74 0.65
N GLY A 106 2.67 -18.13 1.89
CA GLY A 106 3.03 -19.49 2.27
C GLY A 106 4.39 -19.98 1.74
N LYS A 107 5.18 -19.10 1.11
CA LYS A 107 6.50 -19.42 0.56
C LYS A 107 7.60 -19.01 1.53
N GLU A 108 8.70 -19.75 1.53
CA GLU A 108 9.88 -19.39 2.33
C GLU A 108 10.53 -18.07 1.87
N GLY A 109 11.19 -17.41 2.81
CA GLY A 109 11.90 -16.15 2.58
C GLY A 109 11.00 -14.91 2.57
N PRO A 110 11.60 -13.72 2.74
CA PRO A 110 10.87 -12.47 2.91
C PRO A 110 10.23 -11.99 1.60
N ALA A 111 9.20 -11.15 1.74
CA ALA A 111 8.63 -10.40 0.62
C ALA A 111 9.63 -9.40 0.01
N ASP A 112 9.36 -8.94 -1.22
CA ASP A 112 10.12 -7.87 -1.86
C ASP A 112 9.70 -6.50 -1.31
N VAL A 113 8.38 -6.32 -1.12
CA VAL A 113 7.76 -5.06 -0.68
C VAL A 113 6.76 -5.31 0.44
N CYS A 114 6.80 -4.47 1.47
CA CYS A 114 5.80 -4.39 2.54
C CYS A 114 4.96 -3.11 2.36
N VAL A 115 3.66 -3.27 2.18
CA VAL A 115 2.70 -2.14 2.16
C VAL A 115 2.20 -1.91 3.58
N ILE A 116 2.51 -0.75 4.15
CA ILE A 116 2.10 -0.35 5.49
C ILE A 116 0.96 0.65 5.35
N GLU A 117 -0.21 0.34 5.91
CA GLU A 117 -1.29 1.32 6.06
C GLU A 117 -1.30 1.86 7.49
N LEU A 118 -1.18 3.18 7.62
CA LEU A 118 -1.44 3.86 8.89
C LEU A 118 -2.90 4.31 8.93
N GLY A 119 -3.65 3.74 9.88
CA GLY A 119 -5.01 4.12 10.23
C GLY A 119 -5.10 5.53 10.82
N GLY A 120 -6.32 6.00 11.05
CA GLY A 120 -6.56 7.36 11.54
C GLY A 120 -6.32 8.45 10.49
N THR A 121 -6.34 9.70 10.92
CA THR A 121 -6.07 10.87 10.08
C THR A 121 -4.78 11.54 10.56
N ILE A 122 -3.87 11.86 9.64
CA ILE A 122 -2.68 12.63 9.98
C ILE A 122 -3.09 13.99 10.55
N GLY A 123 -2.54 14.32 11.71
CA GLY A 123 -2.87 15.52 12.48
C GLY A 123 -3.48 15.19 13.84
N ASP A 124 -4.04 13.99 14.00
CA ASP A 124 -4.60 13.54 15.27
C ASP A 124 -3.49 13.11 16.25
N ILE A 125 -3.72 13.35 17.54
CA ILE A 125 -2.76 13.07 18.62
C ILE A 125 -2.36 11.59 18.70
N GLU A 126 -3.29 10.71 18.34
CA GLU A 126 -3.10 9.25 18.36
C GLU A 126 -2.09 8.78 17.31
N SER A 127 -1.96 9.51 16.20
CA SER A 127 -1.05 9.16 15.11
C SER A 127 0.38 9.66 15.35
N MET A 128 0.60 10.55 16.32
CA MET A 128 1.91 11.21 16.53
C MET A 128 3.07 10.23 16.77
N PRO A 129 2.94 9.22 17.66
CA PRO A 129 4.04 8.27 17.90
C PRO A 129 4.38 7.44 16.65
N PHE A 130 3.36 7.06 15.87
CA PHE A 130 3.53 6.26 14.66
C PHE A 130 4.16 7.07 13.53
N ILE A 131 3.74 8.32 13.33
CA ILE A 131 4.33 9.20 12.32
C ILE A 131 5.79 9.49 12.64
N GLU A 132 6.14 9.74 13.92
CA GLU A 132 7.53 9.92 14.32
C GLU A 132 8.36 8.64 14.11
N ALA A 133 7.82 7.48 14.52
CA ALA A 133 8.48 6.19 14.32
C ALA A 133 8.73 5.91 12.82
N LEU A 134 7.73 6.13 11.96
CA LEU A 134 7.83 5.94 10.51
C LEU A 134 8.74 6.98 9.85
N GLY A 135 8.78 8.20 10.39
CA GLY A 135 9.73 9.23 10.00
C GLY A 135 11.17 8.77 10.22
N GLN A 136 11.50 8.37 11.46
CA GLN A 136 12.81 7.80 11.81
C GLN A 136 13.13 6.54 10.99
N PHE A 137 12.13 5.68 10.80
CA PHE A 137 12.25 4.45 10.03
C PHE A 137 12.67 4.72 8.59
N SER A 138 12.09 5.73 7.94
CA SER A 138 12.42 6.09 6.56
C SER A 138 13.90 6.44 6.39
N TYR A 139 14.51 7.11 7.40
CA TYR A 139 15.94 7.40 7.42
C TYR A 139 16.77 6.14 7.71
N ARG A 140 16.31 5.29 8.64
CA ARG A 140 16.97 4.05 9.04
C ARG A 140 17.10 3.05 7.88
N VAL A 141 16.03 2.84 7.11
CA VAL A 141 16.03 1.93 5.95
C VAL A 141 16.75 2.51 4.73
N GLY A 142 16.89 3.84 4.68
CA GLY A 142 17.66 4.55 3.65
C GLY A 142 16.87 4.92 2.39
N ALA A 143 17.44 5.87 1.65
CA ALA A 143 16.86 6.38 0.42
C ALA A 143 16.66 5.28 -0.64
N GLY A 144 15.50 5.29 -1.30
CA GLY A 144 15.15 4.27 -2.28
C GLY A 144 14.66 2.96 -1.68
N ASN A 145 14.50 2.86 -0.35
CA ASN A 145 13.88 1.71 0.31
C ASN A 145 12.51 2.03 0.93
N PHE A 146 12.12 3.31 0.92
CA PHE A 146 10.87 3.79 1.52
C PHE A 146 10.15 4.73 0.54
N CYS A 147 8.84 4.52 0.37
CA CYS A 147 7.96 5.34 -0.46
C CYS A 147 6.74 5.75 0.35
N LEU A 148 6.48 7.05 0.47
CA LEU A 148 5.28 7.60 1.11
C LEU A 148 4.22 7.91 0.06
N ILE A 149 3.01 7.40 0.29
CA ILE A 149 1.79 7.73 -0.43
C ILE A 149 0.82 8.36 0.57
N HIS A 150 0.31 9.54 0.24
CA HIS A 150 -0.63 10.26 1.08
C HIS A 150 -1.98 10.41 0.37
N VAL A 151 -3.02 9.85 0.97
CA VAL A 151 -4.40 9.94 0.49
C VAL A 151 -5.04 11.20 1.08
N SER A 152 -5.57 12.06 0.22
CA SER A 152 -6.20 13.32 0.62
C SER A 152 -7.52 13.51 -0.11
N LEU A 153 -8.44 14.25 0.50
CA LEU A 153 -9.73 14.60 -0.08
C LEU A 153 -9.64 15.91 -0.86
N VAL A 154 -10.06 15.88 -2.12
CA VAL A 154 -10.29 17.09 -2.93
C VAL A 154 -11.80 17.30 -3.06
N PRO A 155 -12.42 18.16 -2.24
CA PRO A 155 -13.86 18.32 -2.26
C PRO A 155 -14.32 19.02 -3.55
N VAL A 156 -15.28 18.41 -4.25
CA VAL A 156 -15.94 19.01 -5.42
C VAL A 156 -17.26 19.63 -4.96
N LEU A 157 -17.37 20.96 -5.01
CA LEU A 157 -18.57 21.70 -4.58
C LEU A 157 -19.72 21.71 -5.61
N ASN A 158 -19.57 21.00 -6.74
CA ASN A 158 -20.50 21.04 -7.86
C ASN A 158 -21.50 19.87 -7.83
N VAL A 159 -22.69 20.10 -8.40
CA VAL A 159 -23.80 19.13 -8.50
C VAL A 159 -23.53 17.93 -9.43
N VAL A 160 -22.35 17.86 -10.06
CA VAL A 160 -22.03 16.98 -11.20
C VAL A 160 -21.28 15.70 -10.76
N GLY A 161 -21.11 15.49 -9.45
CA GLY A 161 -20.41 14.33 -8.89
C GLY A 161 -18.89 14.44 -8.94
N GLU A 162 -18.20 13.46 -8.36
CA GLU A 162 -16.74 13.34 -8.43
C GLU A 162 -16.27 12.91 -9.83
N GLN A 163 -15.22 13.55 -10.32
CA GLN A 163 -14.65 13.30 -11.64
C GLN A 163 -13.12 13.32 -11.58
N GLU A 164 -12.48 12.89 -12.67
CA GLU A 164 -11.03 13.04 -12.81
C GLU A 164 -10.62 14.51 -12.66
N LEU A 165 -9.53 14.77 -11.91
CA LEU A 165 -9.04 16.12 -11.71
C LEU A 165 -8.48 16.68 -13.03
N ASP A 166 -8.94 17.88 -13.38
CA ASP A 166 -8.36 18.65 -14.47
C ASP A 166 -6.85 18.84 -14.28
N VAL A 167 -6.13 18.86 -15.40
CA VAL A 167 -4.67 19.09 -15.43
C VAL A 167 -4.29 20.36 -14.66
N ASN A 168 -5.08 21.43 -14.77
CA ASN A 168 -4.87 22.68 -14.03
C ASN A 168 -4.92 22.50 -12.50
N VAL A 169 -5.76 21.60 -12.00
CA VAL A 169 -5.83 21.28 -10.57
C VAL A 169 -4.61 20.46 -10.16
N LYS A 170 -4.23 19.44 -10.96
CA LYS A 170 -3.01 18.65 -10.73
C LYS A 170 -1.76 19.55 -10.73
N GLU A 171 -1.64 20.52 -11.62
CA GLU A 171 -0.54 21.49 -11.63
C GLU A 171 -0.47 22.36 -10.36
N LYS A 172 -1.63 22.84 -9.87
CA LYS A 172 -1.68 23.59 -8.62
C LYS A 172 -1.23 22.73 -7.45
N LEU A 173 -1.77 21.51 -7.33
CA LEU A 173 -1.38 20.56 -6.29
C LEU A 173 0.12 20.25 -6.36
N SER A 174 0.67 20.06 -7.56
CA SER A 174 2.10 19.84 -7.77
C SER A 174 2.94 20.98 -7.20
N ARG A 175 2.56 22.23 -7.47
CA ARG A 175 3.26 23.42 -6.97
C ARG A 175 3.13 23.60 -5.46
N PHE A 176 1.94 23.38 -4.88
CA PHE A 176 1.73 23.56 -3.44
C PHE A 176 2.37 22.43 -2.61
N CYS A 177 2.24 21.19 -3.06
CA CYS A 177 2.74 20.02 -2.35
C CYS A 177 4.20 19.70 -2.67
N HIS A 178 4.79 20.35 -3.69
CA HIS A 178 6.14 20.05 -4.20
C HIS A 178 6.28 18.58 -4.64
N VAL A 179 5.22 18.04 -5.25
CA VAL A 179 5.15 16.67 -5.77
C VAL A 179 5.11 16.72 -7.30
N PRO A 180 5.89 15.91 -8.03
CA PRO A 180 5.82 15.84 -9.49
C PRO A 180 4.40 15.55 -9.97
N ILE A 181 3.96 16.21 -11.05
CA ILE A 181 2.58 16.08 -11.55
C ILE A 181 2.23 14.64 -11.92
N GLU A 182 3.20 13.86 -12.41
CA GLU A 182 3.04 12.44 -12.73
C GLU A 182 2.77 11.56 -11.50
N ASN A 183 3.04 12.06 -10.29
CA ASN A 183 2.79 11.36 -9.03
C ASN A 183 1.48 11.80 -8.36
N ILE A 184 0.70 12.68 -9.02
CA ILE A 184 -0.62 13.11 -8.54
C ILE A 184 -1.68 12.24 -9.19
N ILE A 185 -2.14 11.26 -8.43
CA ILE A 185 -3.09 10.25 -8.88
C ILE A 185 -4.49 10.62 -8.40
N THR A 186 -5.45 10.66 -9.33
CA THR A 186 -6.85 10.90 -8.99
C THR A 186 -7.57 9.58 -8.75
N LEU A 187 -8.12 9.42 -7.56
CA LEU A 187 -9.10 8.39 -7.25
C LEU A 187 -10.44 9.09 -7.05
N TYR A 188 -11.43 8.74 -7.87
CA TYR A 188 -12.80 9.22 -7.77
C TYR A 188 -13.70 8.03 -7.42
N ASP A 189 -14.89 8.31 -6.89
CA ASP A 189 -15.87 7.28 -6.58
C ASP A 189 -16.14 6.33 -7.76
N VAL A 190 -16.01 5.04 -7.49
CA VAL A 190 -16.21 3.96 -8.46
C VAL A 190 -17.36 3.05 -8.03
N SER A 191 -18.05 2.45 -9.00
CA SER A 191 -19.17 1.54 -8.74
C SER A 191 -18.79 0.30 -7.95
N ASN A 192 -17.52 -0.09 -7.96
CA ASN A 192 -16.99 -1.20 -7.17
C ASN A 192 -15.48 -1.01 -6.90
N ILE A 193 -15.00 -1.63 -5.82
CA ILE A 193 -13.61 -1.52 -5.35
C ILE A 193 -12.59 -2.13 -6.33
N TRP A 194 -13.01 -3.02 -7.23
CA TRP A 194 -12.12 -3.67 -8.21
C TRP A 194 -11.64 -2.72 -9.31
N ARG A 195 -12.30 -1.57 -9.48
CA ARG A 195 -11.86 -0.52 -10.40
C ARG A 195 -10.68 0.30 -9.87
N VAL A 196 -10.48 0.37 -8.55
CA VAL A 196 -9.42 1.19 -7.94
C VAL A 196 -8.00 0.76 -8.41
N PRO A 197 -7.64 -0.54 -8.44
CA PRO A 197 -6.37 -0.98 -9.03
C PRO A 197 -6.18 -0.57 -10.50
N LEU A 198 -7.26 -0.56 -11.29
CA LEU A 198 -7.23 -0.17 -12.70
C LEU A 198 -6.96 1.34 -12.83
N LEU A 199 -7.64 2.17 -12.02
CA LEU A 199 -7.39 3.62 -11.98
C LEU A 199 -5.94 3.95 -11.61
N LEU A 200 -5.38 3.25 -10.62
CA LEU A 200 -3.98 3.39 -10.23
C LEU A 200 -3.03 2.96 -11.34
N ARG A 201 -3.33 1.84 -12.02
CA ARG A 201 -2.51 1.33 -13.13
C ARG A 201 -2.52 2.30 -14.31
N ASP A 202 -3.70 2.75 -14.72
CA ASP A 202 -3.89 3.58 -15.92
C ASP A 202 -3.23 4.96 -15.75
N GLN A 203 -3.17 5.47 -14.52
CA GLN A 203 -2.40 6.67 -14.15
C GLN A 203 -0.94 6.38 -13.78
N LYS A 204 -0.43 5.17 -14.04
CA LYS A 204 0.98 4.76 -13.86
C LYS A 204 1.51 4.86 -12.43
N ALA A 205 0.64 4.71 -11.42
CA ALA A 205 1.05 4.75 -10.01
C ALA A 205 2.13 3.70 -9.68
N HIS A 206 2.00 2.49 -10.24
CA HIS A 206 3.00 1.43 -10.09
C HIS A 206 4.39 1.85 -10.62
N GLU A 207 4.48 2.57 -11.73
CA GLU A 207 5.76 3.05 -12.26
C GLU A 207 6.40 4.09 -11.34
N ALA A 208 5.60 5.00 -10.80
CA ALA A 208 6.04 6.00 -9.82
C ALA A 208 6.59 5.33 -8.55
N ILE A 209 5.90 4.31 -8.04
CA ILE A 209 6.32 3.54 -6.85
C ILE A 209 7.62 2.78 -7.12
N LEU A 210 7.71 2.06 -8.24
CA LEU A 210 8.92 1.32 -8.61
C LEU A 210 10.14 2.27 -8.75
N LYS A 211 9.94 3.44 -9.36
CA LYS A 211 10.96 4.48 -9.46
C LYS A 211 11.39 4.99 -8.09
N ALA A 212 10.43 5.29 -7.19
CA ALA A 212 10.71 5.75 -5.84
C ALA A 212 11.48 4.71 -5.00
N LEU A 213 11.21 3.42 -5.22
CA LEU A 213 11.86 2.31 -4.51
C LEU A 213 13.11 1.77 -5.21
N ASN A 214 13.59 2.41 -6.27
CA ASN A 214 14.72 1.95 -7.08
C ASN A 214 14.59 0.45 -7.48
N LEU A 215 13.37 0.05 -7.82
CA LEU A 215 13.06 -1.30 -8.28
C LEU A 215 13.10 -1.35 -9.81
N LYS A 216 13.78 -2.36 -10.36
CA LYS A 216 13.83 -2.57 -11.81
C LYS A 216 12.50 -3.11 -12.30
N ARG A 217 12.03 -2.58 -13.44
CA ARG A 217 10.84 -3.08 -14.15
C ARG A 217 11.01 -4.56 -14.47
N SER A 218 10.05 -5.37 -14.05
CA SER A 218 9.65 -6.60 -14.75
C SER A 218 8.20 -6.44 -15.17
N ILE A 219 7.95 -5.59 -16.18
CA ILE A 219 6.63 -5.55 -16.81
C ILE A 219 6.53 -6.78 -17.70
N PHE A 220 5.81 -7.80 -17.24
CA PHE A 220 5.40 -8.91 -18.09
C PHE A 220 4.07 -8.56 -18.76
N TYR A 221 4.14 -8.27 -20.06
CA TYR A 221 2.96 -8.42 -20.91
C TYR A 221 2.79 -9.92 -21.16
N GLY A 222 1.86 -10.57 -20.46
CA GLY A 222 1.40 -11.88 -20.86
C GLY A 222 0.79 -11.79 -22.25
N GLU A 223 1.34 -12.51 -23.23
CA GLU A 223 0.65 -12.70 -24.51
C GLU A 223 -0.66 -13.46 -24.24
N TYR A 224 -1.81 -12.78 -24.33
CA TYR A 224 -3.08 -13.48 -24.51
C TYR A 224 -3.11 -14.04 -25.93
N ASN A 225 -3.44 -15.33 -26.07
CA ASN A 225 -3.55 -15.97 -27.37
C ASN A 225 -4.83 -15.50 -28.08
N CYS A 226 -4.79 -14.32 -28.71
CA CYS A 226 -5.86 -13.81 -29.55
C CYS A 226 -5.92 -14.63 -30.85
N SER A 227 -6.55 -15.80 -30.78
CA SER A 227 -6.83 -16.66 -31.95
C SER A 227 -8.30 -16.51 -32.34
N GLY A 228 -8.58 -15.49 -33.15
CA GLY A 228 -9.92 -15.22 -33.66
C GLY A 228 -9.90 -14.27 -34.87
N PRO A 229 -10.98 -14.23 -35.68
CA PRO A 229 -11.10 -13.29 -36.79
C PRO A 229 -11.01 -11.85 -36.27
N GLY A 230 -9.98 -11.10 -36.69
CA GLY A 230 -9.70 -9.73 -36.22
C GLY A 230 -8.47 -9.57 -35.32
N ALA A 231 -7.76 -10.65 -35.00
CA ALA A 231 -6.50 -10.57 -34.26
C ALA A 231 -5.40 -9.88 -35.09
N ASN A 232 -4.98 -8.68 -34.67
CA ASN A 232 -3.92 -7.90 -35.31
C ASN A 232 -2.57 -8.16 -34.62
N MET A 233 -1.64 -8.80 -35.33
CA MET A 233 -0.30 -9.17 -34.83
C MET A 233 0.79 -8.12 -35.10
N THR A 234 0.43 -6.98 -35.71
CA THR A 234 1.39 -6.04 -36.33
C THR A 234 2.12 -5.12 -35.34
N LEU A 235 1.70 -5.07 -34.07
CA LEU A 235 2.22 -4.13 -33.05
C LEU A 235 2.99 -4.81 -31.89
N ARG A 236 3.53 -6.02 -32.06
CA ARG A 236 4.33 -6.67 -31.01
C ARG A 236 5.73 -6.05 -30.89
N ALA A 237 6.17 -5.78 -29.66
CA ALA A 237 7.55 -5.37 -29.38
C ALA A 237 8.52 -6.55 -29.58
N PRO A 238 9.67 -6.37 -30.25
CA PRO A 238 10.54 -7.48 -30.66
C PRO A 238 11.27 -8.23 -29.52
N TYR A 239 11.20 -7.75 -28.27
CA TYR A 239 11.96 -8.27 -27.13
C TYR A 239 11.10 -9.00 -26.08
N VAL A 240 9.89 -9.43 -26.44
CA VAL A 240 8.98 -10.11 -25.50
C VAL A 240 9.34 -11.60 -25.41
N GLN A 241 9.64 -12.08 -24.19
CA GLN A 241 9.85 -13.49 -23.90
C GLN A 241 8.51 -14.18 -23.58
N ARG A 242 8.24 -15.31 -24.23
CA ARG A 242 7.08 -16.16 -23.92
C ARG A 242 7.35 -16.93 -22.62
N LEU A 243 6.51 -16.73 -21.62
CA LEU A 243 6.55 -17.47 -20.36
C LEU A 243 5.80 -18.81 -20.51
N ASN A 244 6.28 -19.83 -19.80
CA ASN A 244 5.52 -21.07 -19.61
C ASN A 244 4.49 -20.92 -18.47
N ASP A 245 3.52 -21.83 -18.37
CA ASP A 245 2.39 -21.71 -17.42
C ASP A 245 2.83 -21.61 -15.95
N THR A 246 3.89 -22.31 -15.58
CA THR A 246 4.50 -22.25 -14.23
C THR A 246 5.16 -20.91 -13.95
N GLN A 247 5.76 -20.28 -14.96
CA GLN A 247 6.31 -18.94 -14.84
C GLN A 247 5.19 -17.91 -14.84
N ALA A 248 4.19 -18.06 -15.70
CA ALA A 248 3.04 -17.18 -15.84
C ALA A 248 2.17 -17.16 -14.57
N SER A 249 2.02 -18.29 -13.87
CA SER A 249 1.19 -18.41 -12.65
C SER A 249 1.65 -17.57 -11.47
N THR A 250 2.91 -17.12 -11.48
CA THR A 250 3.44 -16.19 -10.46
C THR A 250 2.97 -14.76 -10.72
N PHE A 251 2.48 -14.45 -11.91
CA PHE A 251 2.03 -13.14 -12.33
C PHE A 251 0.50 -13.07 -12.34
N LEU A 252 -0.08 -12.33 -11.39
CA LEU A 252 -1.48 -11.92 -11.47
C LEU A 252 -1.61 -10.92 -12.61
N ASN A 253 -2.08 -11.38 -13.77
CA ASN A 253 -2.46 -10.47 -14.83
C ASN A 253 -3.72 -9.70 -14.37
N VAL A 254 -3.61 -8.39 -14.17
CA VAL A 254 -4.77 -7.54 -13.89
C VAL A 254 -5.81 -7.56 -15.02
N SER A 255 -5.51 -8.16 -16.18
CA SER A 255 -6.48 -8.47 -17.23
C SER A 255 -7.58 -9.45 -16.78
N PHE A 256 -7.44 -10.12 -15.63
CA PHE A 256 -8.50 -10.92 -15.03
C PHE A 256 -9.49 -10.09 -14.19
N ILE A 257 -9.30 -8.78 -14.09
CA ILE A 257 -10.30 -7.89 -13.50
C ILE A 257 -11.16 -7.36 -14.65
N ASP A 258 -12.36 -7.89 -14.79
CA ASP A 258 -13.41 -7.20 -15.52
C ASP A 258 -13.90 -6.06 -14.62
N ALA A 259 -14.23 -4.91 -15.20
CA ALA A 259 -14.53 -3.69 -14.46
C ALA A 259 -15.64 -3.86 -13.40
N ASP A 260 -16.39 -4.96 -13.43
CA ASP A 260 -17.48 -5.28 -12.53
C ASP A 260 -17.27 -6.57 -11.69
N GLN A 261 -16.23 -7.39 -11.94
CA GLN A 261 -15.96 -8.63 -11.19
C GLN A 261 -14.56 -9.24 -11.44
N TRP A 262 -14.09 -10.10 -10.53
CA TRP A 262 -12.98 -11.01 -10.84
C TRP A 262 -13.44 -12.02 -11.91
N LEU A 263 -12.73 -12.07 -13.02
CA LEU A 263 -12.76 -13.22 -13.90
C LEU A 263 -12.08 -14.36 -13.16
N GLN A 264 -12.81 -15.47 -12.93
CA GLN A 264 -12.20 -16.64 -12.33
C GLN A 264 -10.99 -17.05 -13.17
N PRO A 265 -9.83 -17.36 -12.55
CA PRO A 265 -8.75 -17.99 -13.30
C PRO A 265 -9.35 -19.27 -13.90
N TYR A 266 -9.25 -19.41 -15.22
CA TYR A 266 -9.77 -20.57 -15.95
C TYR A 266 -9.43 -21.86 -15.18
N MET A 267 -10.47 -22.67 -14.92
CA MET A 267 -10.36 -24.02 -14.32
C MET A 267 -9.30 -24.87 -15.01
#